data_AF-A0A1V5E807-F1
#
_entry.id   AF-A0A1V5E807-F1
#
_cell.length_a   1.000
_cell.length_b   1.000
_cell.length_c   1.000
_cell.angle_alpha   90.00
_cell.angle_beta   90.00
_cell.angle_gamma   90.00
#
_symmetry.space_group_name_H-M   'P 1'
#
loop_
_entity.id
_entity.type
_entity.pdbx_description
1 polymer ?
#
loop_
_entity_poly.entity_id
_entity_poly.type
_entity_poly.pdbx_seq_one_letter_code
_entity_poly.pdbx_strand_id
1 'polypeptide(L)' 'MASLYPEAGYGFIAAADGRSVYFHRNSVRDERFEDMQVGMDVVFVEEQGLRGPQASSVKPR' A
#
# COMPACT_ATOMS: atom_id res chain seq x y z
N MET A 1 0.21 -0.17 7.58
CA MET A 1 1.13 0.57 6.69
C MET A 1 2.52 0.52 7.28
N ALA A 2 3.54 0.09 6.54
CA ALA A 2 4.91 -0.05 7.07
C ALA A 2 5.79 1.16 6.75
N SER A 3 5.78 1.60 5.49
CA SER A 3 6.57 2.75 5.01
C SER A 3 5.81 3.52 3.95
N LEU A 4 6.02 4.83 3.90
CA LEU A 4 5.41 5.72 2.91
C LEU A 4 6.49 6.64 2.34
N TYR A 5 6.48 6.84 1.02
CA TYR A 5 7.38 7.76 0.31
C TYR A 5 6.55 8.77 -0.48
N PRO A 6 6.03 9.83 0.18
CA PRO A 6 5.08 10.76 -0.43
C PRO A 6 5.58 11.39 -1.72
N GLU A 7 6.82 11.89 -1.70
CA GLU A 7 7.47 12.53 -2.85
C GLU A 7 7.63 11.59 -4.06
N ALA A 8 7.73 10.28 -3.81
CA ALA A 8 7.86 9.28 -4.86
C ALA A 8 6.53 8.60 -5.22
N GLY A 9 5.44 8.88 -4.49
CA GLY A 9 4.09 8.39 -4.81
C GLY A 9 3.88 6.89 -4.57
N TYR A 10 4.60 6.28 -3.63
CA TYR A 10 4.43 4.85 -3.30
C TYR A 10 4.66 4.56 -1.82
N GLY A 11 4.33 3.33 -1.40
CA GLY A 11 4.64 2.84 -0.05
C GLY A 11 4.69 1.32 0.03
N PHE A 12 4.82 0.83 1.26
CA PHE A 12 4.83 -0.60 1.57
C PHE A 12 3.88 -0.92 2.72
N ILE A 13 3.16 -2.03 2.57
CA ILE A 13 2.27 -2.60 3.58
C ILE A 13 3.00 -3.77 4.24
N ALA A 14 3.07 -3.79 5.57
CA ALA A 14 3.43 -5.00 6.30
C ALA A 14 2.23 -5.95 6.29
N ALA A 15 2.34 -7.07 5.58
CA ALA A 15 1.33 -8.12 5.55
C ALA A 15 1.47 -9.04 6.77
N ALA A 16 0.38 -9.70 7.15
CA ALA A 16 0.34 -10.60 8.32
C ALA A 16 1.24 -11.83 8.19
N ASP A 17 1.62 -12.19 6.97
CA ASP A 17 2.56 -13.29 6.66
C ASP A 17 4.04 -12.86 6.74
N GLY A 18 4.31 -11.62 7.15
CA GLY A 18 5.66 -11.06 7.30
C GLY A 18 6.24 -10.45 6.02
N ARG A 19 5.51 -10.44 4.90
CA ARG A 19 5.96 -9.80 3.66
C ARG A 19 5.73 -8.29 3.68
N SER A 20 6.56 -7.58 2.91
CA SER A 20 6.34 -6.17 2.55
C SER A 20 5.74 -6.09 1.15
N VAL A 21 4.49 -5.62 1.05
CA VAL A 21 3.77 -5.51 -0.22
C VAL A 21 3.85 -4.08 -0.73
N TYR A 22 4.40 -3.90 -1.93
CA TYR A 22 4.47 -2.61 -2.61
C TYR A 22 3.09 -2.11 -3.05
N PHE A 23 2.84 -0.81 -2.98
CA PHE A 23 1.68 -0.20 -3.62
C PHE A 23 2.02 1.21 -4.15
N HIS A 24 1.38 1.59 -5.25
CA HIS A 24 1.48 2.92 -5.82
C HIS A 24 0.33 3.81 -5.31
N ARG A 25 0.48 5.14 -5.34
CA ARG A 25 -0.57 6.09 -4.93
C ARG A 25 -1.92 5.87 -5.63
N ASN A 26 -1.88 5.40 -6.88
CA ASN A 26 -3.08 5.11 -7.68
C ASN A 26 -3.84 3.85 -7.19
N SER A 27 -3.23 3.04 -6.34
CA SER A 27 -3.86 1.89 -5.71
C SER A 27 -4.76 2.29 -4.52
N VAL A 28 -4.61 3.51 -3.97
CA VAL A 28 -5.43 3.98 -2.85
C VAL A 28 -6.86 4.25 -3.30
N ARG A 29 -7.82 3.73 -2.52
CA ARG A 29 -9.26 3.87 -2.74
C ARG A 29 -9.92 4.47 -1.51
N ASP A 30 -11.06 5.12 -1.73
CA ASP A 30 -11.91 5.76 -0.72
C ASP A 30 -11.27 6.93 0.07
N GLU A 31 -9.95 7.08 0.00
CA GLU A 31 -9.16 8.19 0.53
C GLU A 31 -8.10 8.66 -0.47
N ARG A 32 -7.44 9.79 -0.16
CA ARG A 32 -6.29 10.25 -0.92
C ARG A 32 -5.02 9.62 -0.36
N PHE A 33 -4.04 9.41 -1.23
CA PHE A 33 -2.74 8.86 -0.82
C PHE A 33 -2.05 9.74 0.24
N GLU A 34 -2.25 11.05 0.16
CA GLU A 34 -1.68 12.04 1.07
C GLU A 34 -2.26 11.95 2.50
N ASP A 35 -3.41 11.29 2.67
CA ASP A 35 -4.04 11.09 3.99
C ASP A 35 -3.49 9.83 4.69
N MET A 36 -2.77 8.96 3.96
CA MET A 36 -2.19 7.74 4.51
C MET A 36 -1.01 8.02 5.43
N GLN A 37 -0.85 7.19 6.46
CA GLN A 37 0.19 7.36 7.48
C GLN A 37 0.87 6.02 7.80
N VAL A 38 2.15 6.06 8.18
CA VAL A 38 2.85 4.90 8.72
C VAL A 38 2.14 4.45 10.00
N GLY A 39 1.97 3.13 10.17
CA GLY A 39 1.20 2.56 11.28
C GLY A 39 -0.31 2.45 11.03
N MET A 40 -0.86 3.06 9.98
CA MET A 40 -2.28 2.96 9.64
C MET A 40 -2.67 1.53 9.23
N ASP A 41 -3.71 0.98 9.84
CA ASP A 41 -4.29 -0.30 9.43
C ASP A 41 -5.02 -0.17 8.10
N VAL A 42 -4.77 -1.12 7.21
CA VAL A 42 -5.33 -1.12 5.86
C VAL A 42 -5.78 -2.52 5.48
N VAL A 43 -6.76 -2.59 4.59
CA VAL A 43 -7.02 -3.79 3.81
C VAL A 43 -6.58 -3.55 2.37
N PHE A 44 -6.06 -4.59 1.74
CA PHE A 44 -5.55 -4.51 0.38
C PHE A 44 -5.87 -5.75 -0.43
N VAL A 45 -5.85 -5.60 -1.75
CA VAL A 45 -5.94 -6.69 -2.71
C VAL A 45 -4.60 -6.80 -3.40
N GLU A 46 -4.00 -7.99 -3.37
CA GLU A 46 -2.72 -8.29 -4.02
C GLU A 46 -2.94 -8.80 -5.45
N GLU A 47 -2.03 -8.42 -6.36
CA GLU A 47 -1.94 -8.92 -7.72
C GLU A 47 -0.49 -9.20 -8.12
N GLN A 48 -0.29 -10.02 -9.15
CA GLN A 48 1.03 -10.27 -9.72
C GLN A 48 1.43 -9.13 -10.66
N GLY A 49 2.41 -8.32 -10.27
CA GLY A 49 3.02 -7.28 -11.10
C GLY A 49 4.30 -7.73 -11.81
N LEU A 50 4.84 -6.86 -12.66
CA LEU A 50 6.09 -7.09 -13.41
C LEU A 50 7.32 -7.28 -12.52
N ARG A 51 7.30 -6.74 -11.30
CA ARG A 51 8.40 -6.80 -10.32
C ARG A 51 8.07 -7.69 -9.12
N GLY A 52 7.08 -8.56 -9.25
CA GLY A 52 6.58 -9.38 -8.15
C GLY A 52 5.20 -8.91 -7.66
N PRO A 53 4.71 -9.50 -6.56
CA PRO A 53 3.41 -9.17 -6.03
C PRO A 53 3.33 -7.72 -5.51
N GLN A 54 2.19 -7.08 -5.77
CA GLN A 54 1.90 -5.69 -5.38
C GLN A 54 0.43 -5.53 -5.00
N ALA A 55 0.09 -4.47 -4.27
CA ALA A 55 -1.30 -4.15 -4.00
C ALA A 55 -1.93 -3.34 -5.14
N SER A 56 -3.00 -3.88 -5.73
CA SER A 56 -3.81 -3.23 -6.77
C SER A 56 -4.86 -2.29 -6.18
N SER A 57 -5.28 -2.57 -4.94
CA SER A 57 -6.18 -1.74 -4.15
C SER A 57 -5.71 -1.69 -2.70
N VAL A 58 -5.74 -0.51 -2.12
CA VAL A 58 -5.45 -0.26 -0.70
C VAL A 58 -6.53 0.68 -0.18
N LYS A 59 -7.13 0.34 0.96
CA LYS A 59 -8.05 1.23 1.67
C LYS A 59 -7.81 1.11 3.17
N PRO A 60 -7.98 2.20 3.94
CA PRO A 60 -7.96 2.14 5.40
C PRO A 60 -8.99 1.15 5.93
N ARG A 61 -8.74 0.63 7.12
CA ARG A 61 -9.73 -0.12 7.88
C ARG A 61 -10.73 0.78 8.59
#